data_AF-A0AA42H1R9-F1
#
_entry.id   AF-A0AA42H1R9-F1
#
_cell.length_a   1.000
_cell.length_b   1.000
_cell.length_c   1.000
_cell.angle_alpha   90.00
_cell.angle_beta   90.00
_cell.angle_gamma   90.00
#
_symmetry.space_group_name_H-M   'P 1'
#
loop_
_entity.id
_entity.type
_entity.pdbx_description
1 polymer ?
#
loop_
_entity_poly.entity_id
_entity_poly.type
_entity_poly.pdbx_seq_one_letter_code
_entity_poly.pdbx_strand_id
1 'polypeptide(L)'
;MPTQQGQVTAEGLPKNERPIDRVTRLAYELSDALDEYADGTMMAAITPRSRSVSCPVLFGPISTHRAMVSLQATNTQPSYDPLLEAIDAYLAGLDDFNKNAPQGNDEAQAYAEVSYGPPLEVLCNWTQPAWTRQGALKALQIAMADSNGVYGSEAAGRMIRAAMGYLAGIQNYGAVTCE
;
A
#
# COMPACT_ATOMS: atom_id res chain seq x y z
N MET A 1 -23.59 24.99 71.38
CA MET A 1 -22.26 24.50 70.97
C MET A 1 -22.24 24.42 69.45
N PRO A 2 -21.14 24.82 68.80
CA PRO A 2 -21.08 25.07 67.37
C PRO A 2 -20.99 23.78 66.55
N THR A 3 -21.74 23.75 65.46
CA THR A 3 -21.71 22.75 64.39
C THR A 3 -20.52 23.06 63.47
N GLN A 4 -19.46 22.26 63.52
CA GLN A 4 -18.42 22.23 62.47
C GLN A 4 -18.78 21.14 61.47
N GLN A 5 -19.16 21.53 60.26
CA GLN A 5 -18.31 21.65 59.05
C GLN A 5 -18.53 20.43 58.14
N GLY A 6 -19.22 20.70 57.04
CA GLY A 6 -19.29 19.79 55.91
C GLY A 6 -17.93 19.69 55.25
N GLN A 7 -17.46 18.46 55.08
CA GLN A 7 -16.52 18.10 54.03
C GLN A 7 -17.09 16.88 53.33
N VAL A 8 -17.37 17.08 52.04
CA VAL A 8 -17.87 16.09 51.10
C VAL A 8 -16.77 15.05 50.92
N THR A 9 -16.90 13.90 51.58
CA THR A 9 -16.02 12.76 51.37
C THR A 9 -16.46 12.03 50.12
N ALA A 10 -15.55 11.92 49.16
CA ALA A 10 -15.65 11.14 47.94
C ALA A 10 -16.21 9.74 48.20
N GLU A 11 -17.47 9.53 47.82
CA GLU A 11 -18.10 8.21 47.82
C GLU A 11 -17.77 7.47 46.52
N GLY A 12 -17.16 6.29 46.68
CA GLY A 12 -17.41 5.17 45.76
C GLY A 12 -16.41 4.90 44.64
N LEU A 13 -15.12 4.67 44.93
CA LEU A 13 -14.26 3.92 44.00
C LEU A 13 -14.09 2.47 44.52
N PRO A 14 -14.55 1.42 43.79
CA PRO A 14 -14.36 0.04 44.23
C PRO A 14 -12.87 -0.33 44.14
N LYS A 15 -12.24 -0.49 45.30
CA LYS A 15 -10.80 -0.85 45.43
C LYS A 15 -10.42 -2.23 44.86
N ASN A 16 -11.37 -2.99 44.30
CA ASN A 16 -11.19 -4.36 43.80
C ASN A 16 -11.67 -4.54 42.33
N GLU A 17 -11.62 -3.50 41.49
CA GLU A 17 -11.93 -3.62 40.06
C GLU A 17 -10.88 -4.52 39.37
N ARG A 18 -11.32 -5.57 38.66
CA ARG A 18 -10.39 -6.40 37.89
C ARG A 18 -9.82 -5.55 36.74
N PRO A 19 -8.56 -5.77 36.33
CA PRO A 19 -7.95 -4.98 35.25
C PRO A 19 -8.78 -4.90 33.97
N ILE A 20 -9.49 -5.99 33.61
CA ILE A 20 -10.35 -6.04 32.43
C ILE A 20 -11.60 -5.17 32.56
N ASP A 21 -12.21 -5.14 33.74
CA ASP A 21 -13.40 -4.33 34.02
C ASP A 21 -13.03 -2.85 33.95
N ARG A 22 -11.86 -2.49 34.53
CA ARG A 22 -11.29 -1.14 34.46
C ARG A 22 -11.01 -0.68 33.04
N VAL A 23 -10.39 -1.54 32.23
CA VAL A 23 -10.08 -1.22 30.82
C VAL A 23 -11.37 -1.03 30.02
N THR A 24 -12.37 -1.88 30.25
CA THR A 24 -13.67 -1.78 29.55
C THR A 24 -14.39 -0.49 29.88
N ARG A 25 -14.45 -0.12 31.17
CA ARG A 25 -15.06 1.15 31.60
C ARG A 25 -14.33 2.36 31.03
N LEU A 26 -12.99 2.40 31.11
CA LEU A 26 -12.20 3.49 30.54
C LEU A 26 -12.34 3.58 29.02
N ALA A 27 -12.55 2.46 28.33
CA ALA A 27 -12.79 2.45 26.89
C ALA A 27 -14.15 3.08 26.53
N TYR A 28 -15.21 2.83 27.31
CA TYR A 28 -16.50 3.50 27.13
C TYR A 28 -16.40 5.00 27.42
N GLU A 29 -15.80 5.38 28.54
CA GLU A 29 -15.58 6.80 28.89
C GLU A 29 -14.77 7.54 27.81
N LEU A 30 -13.76 6.88 27.24
CA LEU A 30 -12.99 7.45 26.13
C LEU A 30 -13.81 7.53 24.84
N SER A 31 -14.66 6.54 24.54
CA SER A 31 -15.52 6.56 23.37
C SER A 31 -16.47 7.75 23.39
N ASP A 32 -17.13 8.00 24.53
CA ASP A 32 -18.04 9.12 24.70
C ASP A 32 -17.30 10.46 24.55
N ALA A 33 -16.11 10.57 25.14
CA ALA A 33 -15.28 11.76 25.00
C ALA A 33 -14.78 11.98 23.55
N LEU A 34 -14.59 10.91 22.77
CA LEU A 34 -14.17 10.99 21.37
C LEU A 34 -15.32 11.38 20.43
N ASP A 35 -16.56 11.05 20.76
CA ASP A 35 -17.73 11.54 20.01
C ASP A 35 -17.83 13.07 20.09
N GLU A 36 -17.51 13.64 21.25
CA GLU A 36 -17.43 15.11 21.45
C GLU A 36 -16.15 15.71 20.85
N TYR A 37 -15.05 14.96 20.84
CA TYR A 37 -13.77 15.43 20.33
C TYR A 37 -13.68 15.32 18.81
N ALA A 38 -13.59 16.46 18.13
CA ALA A 38 -13.50 16.54 16.67
C ALA A 38 -14.68 15.85 15.95
N ASP A 39 -15.88 15.94 16.52
CA ASP A 39 -17.13 15.41 15.97
C ASP A 39 -17.05 13.91 15.58
N GLY A 40 -16.28 13.11 16.33
CA GLY A 40 -16.10 11.68 16.05
C GLY A 40 -15.30 11.37 14.77
N THR A 41 -14.67 12.37 14.15
CA THR A 41 -13.90 12.19 12.90
C THR A 41 -12.50 11.63 13.12
N MET A 42 -12.02 11.65 14.37
CA MET A 42 -10.66 11.28 14.73
C MET A 42 -10.62 9.93 15.44
N MET A 43 -9.61 9.12 15.12
CA MET A 43 -9.37 7.83 15.74
C MET A 43 -8.23 7.92 16.75
N ALA A 44 -8.43 7.39 17.97
CA ALA A 44 -7.40 7.36 19.00
C ALA A 44 -6.65 6.02 19.01
N ALA A 45 -5.32 6.10 18.96
CA ALA A 45 -4.44 4.95 19.16
C ALA A 45 -3.86 4.99 20.58
N ILE A 46 -4.11 3.96 21.39
CA ILE A 46 -3.62 3.90 22.77
C ILE A 46 -2.37 3.02 22.83
N THR A 47 -1.25 3.61 23.26
CA THR A 47 0.00 2.90 23.50
C THR A 47 0.18 2.59 24.98
N PRO A 48 0.42 1.32 25.38
CA PRO A 48 0.73 0.98 26.76
C PRO A 48 2.00 1.66 27.24
N ARG A 49 1.97 2.22 28.46
CA ARG A 49 3.09 2.96 29.06
C ARG A 49 4.39 2.15 29.19
N SER A 50 4.34 0.81 29.25
CA SER A 50 5.49 0.00 29.68
C SER A 50 6.06 -1.00 28.67
N ARG A 51 5.75 -0.94 27.36
CA ARG A 51 6.49 -1.75 26.38
C ARG A 51 6.76 -0.98 25.09
N SER A 52 8.06 -0.85 24.79
CA SER A 52 8.63 -0.16 23.63
C SER A 52 8.31 -0.80 22.27
N VAL A 53 7.57 -1.92 22.22
CA VAL A 53 7.29 -2.69 20.98
C VAL A 53 5.94 -3.41 21.03
N SER A 54 4.85 -2.76 21.44
CA SER A 54 3.50 -3.34 21.32
C SER A 54 2.65 -2.54 20.36
N CYS A 55 2.03 -3.23 19.39
CA CYS A 55 1.05 -2.66 18.47
C CYS A 55 0.00 -1.85 19.27
N PRO A 56 -0.38 -0.65 18.80
CA PRO A 56 -1.39 0.15 19.48
C PRO A 56 -2.69 -0.66 19.59
N VAL A 57 -3.35 -0.55 20.74
CA VAL A 57 -4.70 -1.12 20.90
C VAL A 57 -5.67 -0.09 20.33
N LEU A 58 -6.41 -0.48 19.30
CA LEU A 58 -7.43 0.35 18.66
C LEU A 58 -8.80 -0.03 19.25
N PHE A 59 -9.40 0.91 19.98
CA PHE A 59 -10.79 0.82 20.41
C PHE A 59 -11.67 1.56 19.40
N GLY A 60 -12.77 0.94 18.98
CA GLY A 60 -13.72 1.51 18.04
C GLY A 60 -14.92 0.58 17.86
N PRO A 61 -16.05 1.08 17.31
CA PRO A 61 -17.21 0.24 17.04
C PRO A 61 -16.87 -0.84 15.99
N ILE A 62 -17.53 -2.00 16.07
CA ILE A 62 -17.28 -3.17 15.20
C ILE A 62 -17.35 -2.83 13.70
N SER A 63 -18.17 -1.83 13.33
CA SER A 63 -18.23 -1.29 11.97
C SER A 63 -16.89 -0.69 11.52
N THR A 64 -16.20 0.04 12.40
CA THR A 64 -14.87 0.62 12.16
C THR A 64 -13.79 -0.45 12.15
N HIS A 65 -13.85 -1.47 13.01
CA HIS A 65 -12.93 -2.61 12.92
C HIS A 65 -13.14 -3.40 11.63
N ARG A 66 -14.39 -3.58 11.18
CA ARG A 66 -14.71 -4.24 9.92
C ARG A 66 -14.21 -3.41 8.74
N ALA A 67 -14.33 -2.08 8.79
CA ALA A 67 -13.75 -1.19 7.78
C ALA A 67 -12.21 -1.24 7.78
N MET A 68 -11.56 -1.31 8.95
CA MET A 68 -10.10 -1.48 9.06
C MET A 68 -9.62 -2.85 8.61
N VAL A 69 -10.33 -3.93 8.93
CA VAL A 69 -10.05 -5.27 8.42
C VAL A 69 -10.29 -5.31 6.91
N SER A 70 -11.30 -4.62 6.38
CA SER A 70 -11.48 -4.45 4.94
C SER A 70 -10.32 -3.64 4.32
N LEU A 71 -9.85 -2.57 4.96
CA LEU A 71 -8.69 -1.78 4.51
C LEU A 71 -7.37 -2.60 4.53
N GLN A 72 -7.18 -3.44 5.55
CA GLN A 72 -6.05 -4.36 5.64
C GLN A 72 -6.16 -5.52 4.64
N ALA A 73 -7.37 -6.05 4.42
CA ALA A 73 -7.63 -7.09 3.43
C ALA A 73 -7.46 -6.57 1.99
N THR A 74 -7.81 -5.30 1.71
CA THR A 74 -7.53 -4.63 0.43
C THR A 74 -6.05 -4.31 0.20
N ASN A 75 -5.20 -4.43 1.23
CA ASN A 75 -3.76 -4.24 1.10
C ASN A 75 -3.01 -5.57 0.89
N THR A 76 -3.73 -6.65 0.61
CA THR A 76 -3.11 -7.86 0.04
C THR A 76 -2.84 -7.58 -1.44
N GLN A 77 -1.89 -6.67 -1.70
CA GLN A 77 -1.35 -6.49 -3.03
C GLN A 77 -0.78 -7.84 -3.48
N PRO A 78 -1.00 -8.26 -4.73
CA PRO A 78 -0.30 -9.41 -5.29
C PRO A 78 1.20 -9.24 -5.05
N SER A 79 1.90 -10.26 -4.52
CA SER A 79 3.35 -10.19 -4.35
C SER A 79 4.12 -10.24 -5.67
N TYR A 80 3.40 -10.41 -6.78
CA TYR A 80 3.90 -10.62 -8.12
C TYR A 80 3.18 -9.69 -9.10
N ASP A 81 3.94 -9.10 -10.02
CA ASP A 81 3.43 -8.24 -11.07
C ASP A 81 4.12 -8.60 -12.39
N PRO A 82 3.40 -9.21 -13.35
CA PRO A 82 4.00 -9.64 -14.61
C PRO A 82 4.44 -8.44 -15.46
N LEU A 83 3.83 -7.26 -15.26
CA LEU A 83 4.30 -6.03 -15.91
C LEU A 83 5.66 -5.62 -15.35
N LEU A 84 5.84 -5.70 -14.02
CA LEU A 84 7.10 -5.36 -13.39
C LEU A 84 8.23 -6.26 -13.88
N GLU A 85 7.97 -7.56 -14.01
CA GLU A 85 8.92 -8.52 -14.58
C GLU A 85 9.31 -8.18 -16.02
N ALA A 86 8.32 -7.84 -16.88
CA ALA A 86 8.59 -7.44 -18.26
C ALA A 86 9.43 -6.15 -18.34
N ILE A 87 9.15 -5.18 -17.47
CA ILE A 87 9.94 -3.94 -17.37
C ILE A 87 11.37 -4.24 -16.90
N ASP A 88 11.54 -5.13 -15.92
CA ASP A 88 12.85 -5.53 -15.41
C ASP A 88 13.69 -6.24 -16.48
N ALA A 89 13.06 -7.12 -17.27
CA ALA A 89 13.72 -7.79 -18.39
C ALA A 89 14.19 -6.79 -19.46
N TYR A 90 13.37 -5.79 -19.79
CA TYR A 90 13.75 -4.74 -20.73
C TYR A 90 14.94 -3.91 -20.22
N LEU A 91 14.90 -3.47 -18.96
CA LEU A 91 15.97 -2.68 -18.37
C LEU A 91 17.28 -3.47 -18.24
N ALA A 92 17.20 -4.77 -17.91
CA ALA A 92 18.36 -5.64 -17.90
C ALA A 92 18.96 -5.82 -19.31
N GLY A 93 18.12 -6.00 -20.34
CA GLY A 93 18.57 -6.07 -21.73
C GLY A 93 19.22 -4.77 -22.20
N LEU A 94 18.70 -3.61 -21.78
CA LEU A 94 19.29 -2.30 -22.08
C LEU A 94 20.64 -2.11 -21.38
N ASP A 95 20.74 -2.51 -20.11
CA ASP A 95 21.99 -2.45 -19.36
C ASP A 95 23.06 -3.36 -19.98
N ASP A 96 22.68 -4.55 -20.44
CA ASP A 96 23.56 -5.46 -21.19
C ASP A 96 24.02 -4.83 -22.51
N PHE A 97 23.09 -4.29 -23.30
CA PHE A 97 23.41 -3.57 -24.54
C PHE A 97 24.39 -2.42 -24.30
N ASN A 98 24.11 -1.56 -23.31
CA ASN A 98 24.93 -0.40 -23.01
C ASN A 98 26.36 -0.78 -22.58
N LYS A 99 26.57 -1.99 -22.04
CA LYS A 99 27.88 -2.49 -21.62
C LYS A 99 28.62 -3.25 -22.72
N ASN A 100 27.89 -4.00 -23.53
CA ASN A 100 28.47 -5.06 -24.37
C ASN A 100 28.24 -4.86 -25.88
N ALA A 101 27.44 -3.86 -26.29
CA ALA A 101 27.14 -3.64 -27.71
C ALA A 101 28.42 -3.36 -28.52
N PRO A 102 28.58 -4.02 -29.68
CA PRO A 102 29.64 -3.70 -30.65
C PRO A 102 29.56 -2.24 -31.14
N GLN A 103 30.68 -1.65 -31.55
CA GLN A 103 30.70 -0.27 -32.07
C GLN A 103 30.21 -0.12 -33.52
N GLY A 104 30.12 -1.23 -34.26
CA GLY A 104 29.59 -1.21 -35.63
C GLY A 104 28.06 -1.13 -35.62
N ASN A 105 27.49 -0.30 -36.50
CA ASN A 105 26.04 -0.04 -36.51
C ASN A 105 25.22 -1.31 -36.78
N ASP A 106 25.67 -2.17 -37.69
CA ASP A 106 24.95 -3.39 -38.07
C ASP A 106 25.04 -4.46 -36.98
N GLU A 107 26.22 -4.60 -36.35
CA GLU A 107 26.45 -5.54 -35.26
C GLU A 107 25.78 -5.07 -33.96
N ALA A 108 25.73 -3.77 -33.72
CA ALA A 108 24.95 -3.18 -32.62
C ALA A 108 23.45 -3.45 -32.82
N GLN A 109 22.93 -3.28 -34.04
CA GLN A 109 21.53 -3.60 -34.33
C GLN A 109 21.22 -5.08 -34.06
N ALA A 110 22.07 -5.99 -34.54
CA ALA A 110 21.91 -7.42 -34.25
C ALA A 110 21.99 -7.74 -32.75
N TYR A 111 22.84 -7.01 -32.00
CA TYR A 111 22.93 -7.15 -30.54
C TYR A 111 21.65 -6.64 -29.84
N ALA A 112 21.04 -5.56 -30.33
CA ALA A 112 19.76 -5.06 -29.81
C ALA A 112 18.64 -6.10 -29.97
N GLU A 113 18.58 -6.79 -31.11
CA GLU A 113 17.58 -7.82 -31.41
C GLU A 113 17.64 -9.05 -30.49
N VAL A 114 18.78 -9.30 -29.84
CA VAL A 114 18.93 -10.41 -28.87
C VAL A 114 18.95 -9.96 -27.40
N SER A 115 19.11 -8.66 -27.14
CA SER A 115 19.19 -8.10 -25.78
C SER A 115 17.87 -7.47 -25.35
N TYR A 116 17.67 -6.17 -25.57
CA TYR A 116 16.47 -5.45 -25.14
C TYR A 116 15.30 -5.51 -26.14
N GLY A 117 15.53 -5.89 -27.39
CA GLY A 117 14.51 -5.96 -28.44
C GLY A 117 13.32 -6.87 -28.07
N PRO A 118 13.55 -8.14 -27.71
CA PRO A 118 12.46 -9.04 -27.31
C PRO A 118 11.62 -8.56 -26.11
N PRO A 119 12.21 -8.13 -24.99
CA PRO A 119 11.41 -7.59 -23.88
C PRO A 119 10.74 -6.26 -24.24
N LEU A 120 11.32 -5.43 -25.11
CA LEU A 120 10.65 -4.24 -25.62
C LEU A 120 9.39 -4.60 -26.44
N GLU A 121 9.45 -5.66 -27.25
CA GLU A 121 8.30 -6.16 -28.01
C GLU A 121 7.16 -6.60 -27.08
N VAL A 122 7.47 -7.23 -25.95
CA VAL A 122 6.49 -7.58 -24.91
C VAL A 122 5.80 -6.32 -24.39
N LEU A 123 6.56 -5.27 -24.06
CA LEU A 123 6.01 -4.00 -23.59
C LEU A 123 5.18 -3.29 -24.68
N CYS A 124 5.60 -3.38 -25.94
CA CYS A 124 4.88 -2.88 -27.12
C CYS A 124 3.60 -3.66 -27.42
N ASN A 125 3.39 -4.84 -26.85
CA ASN A 125 2.16 -5.62 -27.00
C ASN A 125 1.37 -5.73 -25.69
N TRP A 126 1.78 -5.00 -24.65
CA TRP A 126 1.15 -5.08 -23.35
C TRP A 126 -0.26 -4.49 -23.33
N THR A 127 -1.22 -5.24 -22.77
CA THR A 127 -2.64 -4.85 -22.71
C THR A 127 -3.25 -4.91 -21.31
N GLN A 128 -2.56 -5.54 -20.36
CA GLN A 128 -3.08 -5.79 -19.02
C GLN A 128 -2.80 -4.61 -18.08
N PRO A 129 -3.63 -4.38 -17.05
CA PRO A 129 -3.29 -3.41 -15.99
C PRO A 129 -2.07 -3.87 -15.20
N ALA A 130 -1.38 -2.94 -14.54
CA ALA A 130 -0.41 -3.30 -13.52
C ALA A 130 -1.13 -3.93 -12.31
N TRP A 131 -0.50 -4.92 -11.67
CA TRP A 131 -1.14 -5.65 -10.57
C TRP A 131 -0.76 -5.08 -9.20
N THR A 132 0.35 -4.35 -9.16
CA THR A 132 0.89 -3.78 -7.93
C THR A 132 1.10 -2.28 -8.06
N ARG A 133 1.18 -1.61 -6.91
CA ARG A 133 1.57 -0.19 -6.88
C ARG A 133 2.97 0.01 -7.48
N GLN A 134 3.88 -0.91 -7.19
CA GLN A 134 5.25 -0.85 -7.67
C GLN A 134 5.32 -0.97 -9.20
N GLY A 135 4.63 -1.93 -9.79
CA GLY A 135 4.56 -2.07 -11.25
C GLY A 135 3.92 -0.85 -11.92
N ALA A 136 2.84 -0.32 -11.35
CA ALA A 136 2.20 0.90 -11.86
C ALA A 136 3.14 2.12 -11.83
N LEU A 137 3.86 2.33 -10.72
CA LEU A 137 4.83 3.42 -10.61
C LEU A 137 5.98 3.25 -11.60
N LYS A 138 6.51 2.03 -11.75
CA LYS A 138 7.62 1.77 -12.65
C LYS A 138 7.23 1.94 -14.11
N ALA A 139 6.01 1.51 -14.47
CA ALA A 139 5.43 1.74 -15.80
C ALA A 139 5.38 3.24 -16.15
N LEU A 140 4.92 4.08 -15.22
CA LEU A 140 4.93 5.54 -15.41
C LEU A 140 6.35 6.09 -15.58
N GLN A 141 7.29 5.65 -14.73
CA GLN A 141 8.67 6.09 -14.80
C GLN A 141 9.31 5.80 -16.16
N ILE A 142 9.19 4.57 -16.66
CA ILE A 142 9.78 4.21 -17.95
C ILE A 142 9.07 4.87 -19.14
N ALA A 143 7.77 5.18 -19.01
CA ALA A 143 7.01 5.86 -20.07
C ALA A 143 7.45 7.33 -20.24
N MET A 144 7.92 7.96 -19.16
CA MET A 144 8.34 9.37 -19.14
C MET A 144 9.84 9.55 -19.32
N ALA A 145 10.64 8.48 -19.26
CA ALA A 145 12.09 8.58 -19.33
C ALA A 145 12.56 8.70 -20.79
N ASP A 146 13.22 9.82 -21.11
CA ASP A 146 13.83 10.08 -22.43
C ASP A 146 15.00 9.14 -22.74
N SER A 147 15.81 8.82 -21.72
CA SER A 147 16.95 7.89 -21.82
C SER A 147 16.68 6.64 -21.00
N ASN A 148 16.97 5.46 -21.55
CA ASN A 148 16.74 4.15 -20.91
C ASN A 148 15.26 3.89 -20.53
N GLY A 149 14.34 4.61 -21.18
CA GLY A 149 12.90 4.42 -21.08
C GLY A 149 12.29 4.07 -22.43
N VAL A 150 10.97 4.04 -22.47
CA VAL A 150 10.19 3.72 -23.67
C VAL A 150 9.51 4.95 -24.27
N TYR A 151 9.90 6.16 -23.85
CA TYR A 151 9.35 7.42 -24.35
C TYR A 151 9.45 7.50 -25.88
N GLY A 152 8.38 7.94 -26.53
CA GLY A 152 8.30 8.00 -28.00
C GLY A 152 8.02 6.66 -28.70
N SER A 153 7.91 5.55 -27.97
CA SER A 153 7.53 4.25 -28.53
C SER A 153 6.06 3.89 -28.25
N GLU A 154 5.57 2.88 -28.97
CA GLU A 154 4.27 2.23 -28.75
C GLU A 154 4.09 1.70 -27.31
N ALA A 155 5.19 1.35 -26.63
CA ALA A 155 5.14 0.90 -25.24
C ALA A 155 4.78 2.02 -24.26
N ALA A 156 5.16 3.29 -24.49
CA ALA A 156 4.88 4.38 -23.55
C ALA A 156 3.37 4.54 -23.28
N GLY A 157 2.55 4.55 -24.33
CA GLY A 157 1.09 4.63 -24.19
C GLY A 157 0.50 3.43 -23.45
N ARG A 158 1.09 2.24 -23.63
CA ARG A 158 0.66 1.00 -22.95
C ARG A 158 1.03 0.99 -21.47
N MET A 159 2.22 1.47 -21.13
CA MET A 159 2.66 1.62 -19.74
C MET A 159 1.79 2.60 -18.95
N ILE A 160 1.42 3.73 -19.57
CA ILE A 160 0.47 4.68 -18.98
C ILE A 160 -0.89 4.02 -18.76
N ARG A 161 -1.43 3.30 -19.75
CA ARG A 161 -2.70 2.57 -19.61
C ARG A 161 -2.64 1.50 -18.53
N ALA A 162 -1.53 0.77 -18.43
CA ALA A 162 -1.35 -0.26 -17.41
C ALA A 162 -1.36 0.35 -16.00
N ALA A 163 -0.65 1.46 -15.79
CA ALA A 163 -0.65 2.20 -14.53
C ALA A 163 -2.04 2.80 -14.21
N MET A 164 -2.72 3.36 -15.20
CA MET A 164 -4.10 3.85 -15.03
C MET A 164 -5.06 2.73 -14.65
N GLY A 165 -4.92 1.54 -15.23
CA GLY A 165 -5.75 0.39 -14.89
C GLY A 165 -5.61 -0.01 -13.42
N TYR A 166 -4.38 0.01 -12.90
CA TYR A 166 -4.12 -0.17 -11.46
C TYR A 166 -4.79 0.92 -10.61
N LEU A 167 -4.59 2.19 -10.96
CA LEU A 167 -5.12 3.33 -10.21
C LEU A 167 -6.66 3.42 -10.24
N ALA A 168 -7.27 3.02 -11.34
CA ALA A 168 -8.72 2.94 -11.48
C ALA A 168 -9.34 1.73 -10.76
N GLY A 169 -8.51 0.87 -10.14
CA GLY A 169 -8.98 -0.33 -9.46
C GLY A 169 -9.56 -1.36 -10.43
N ILE A 170 -9.11 -1.38 -11.70
CA ILE A 170 -9.48 -2.44 -12.65
C ILE A 170 -8.78 -3.72 -12.18
N GLN A 171 -9.50 -4.46 -11.34
CA GLN A 171 -9.05 -5.75 -10.81
C GLN A 171 -9.12 -6.78 -11.94
N ASN A 172 -7.97 -7.35 -12.28
CA ASN A 172 -7.87 -8.37 -13.31
C ASN A 172 -8.27 -9.74 -12.73
N TYR A 173 -9.54 -9.91 -12.36
CA TYR A 173 -10.10 -11.24 -12.07
C TYR A 173 -10.45 -11.94 -13.38
N GLY A 174 -9.44 -12.34 -14.14
CA GLY A 174 -9.66 -12.89 -15.48
C GLY A 174 -8.44 -13.53 -16.12
N ALA A 175 -7.75 -14.45 -15.42
CA ALA A 175 -6.91 -15.50 -16.02
C ALA A 175 -6.37 -16.51 -14.98
N VAL A 176 -7.18 -16.94 -14.01
CA VAL A 176 -6.91 -18.22 -13.32
C VAL A 176 -7.98 -19.20 -13.78
N THR A 177 -7.91 -19.59 -15.05
CA THR A 177 -8.43 -20.89 -15.44
C THR A 177 -7.41 -21.91 -14.96
N CYS A 178 -7.68 -22.49 -13.80
CA CYS A 178 -7.03 -23.74 -13.42
C CYS A 178 -7.38 -24.78 -14.49
N GLU A 179 -6.38 -25.28 -15.20
CA GLU A 179 -6.44 -26.61 -15.82
C GLU A 179 -5.87 -27.65 -14.85
#